data_AF-A0A351KVP1-F1
#
_entry.id   AF-A0A351KVP1-F1
#
_cell.length_a   1.000
_cell.length_b   1.000
_cell.length_c   1.000
_cell.angle_alpha   90.00
_cell.angle_beta   90.00
_cell.angle_gamma   90.00
#
_symmetry.space_group_name_H-M   'P 1'
#
loop_
_entity.id
_entity.type
_entity.pdbx_description
1 polymer ?
#
loop_
_entity_poly.entity_id
_entity_poly.type
_entity_poly.pdbx_seq_one_letter_code
_entity_poly.pdbx_strand_id
1 'polypeptide(L)'
;MLEQLFWSLTHRPYVTGFMVFFFLLAVMEQGWPRTFMWVLSSYLIALAAEWGSINHGIPFGDYSYHYEALAQDLVIAGVPFFDTISFSFLSYVSYSFAVYFMSPLSGHGLGLIRNDT
;
A
#
# COMPACT_ATOMS: atom_id res chain seq x y z
N MET A 1 18.85 -8.98 5.84
CA MET A 1 17.83 -7.92 5.69
C MET A 1 17.85 -7.23 4.34
N LEU A 2 18.91 -6.51 3.94
CA LEU A 2 18.93 -5.81 2.64
C LEU A 2 18.78 -6.74 1.44
N GLU A 3 19.42 -7.92 1.47
CA GLU A 3 19.29 -8.93 0.39
C GLU A 3 17.86 -9.46 0.26
N GLN A 4 17.19 -9.76 1.37
CA GLN A 4 15.80 -10.23 1.40
C GLN A 4 14.84 -9.15 0.89
N LEU A 5 15.09 -7.88 1.26
CA LEU A 5 14.32 -6.75 0.75
C LEU A 5 14.46 -6.64 -0.78
N PHE A 6 15.70 -6.72 -1.28
CA PHE A 6 15.95 -6.67 -2.72
C PHE A 6 15.31 -7.85 -3.44
N TRP A 7 15.35 -9.05 -2.85
CA TRP A 7 14.71 -10.24 -3.37
C TRP A 7 13.20 -10.06 -3.50
N SER A 8 12.54 -9.61 -2.42
CA SER A 8 11.09 -9.34 -2.39
C SER A 8 10.67 -8.31 -3.42
N LEU A 9 11.47 -7.27 -3.64
CA LEU A 9 11.17 -6.25 -4.65
C LEU A 9 11.40 -6.73 -6.09
N THR A 10 12.39 -7.58 -6.32
CA THR A 10 12.72 -8.05 -7.68
C THR A 10 11.80 -9.17 -8.16
N HIS A 11 11.45 -10.11 -7.27
CA HIS A 11 10.64 -11.29 -7.62
C HIS A 11 9.13 -11.02 -7.62
N ARG A 12 8.71 -9.85 -7.15
CA ARG A 12 7.30 -9.40 -7.16
C ARG A 12 7.18 -8.09 -7.93
N PRO A 13 7.44 -8.11 -9.26
CA PRO A 13 7.52 -6.89 -10.07
C PRO A 13 6.22 -6.07 -10.04
N TYR A 14 5.07 -6.73 -9.87
CA TYR A 14 3.77 -6.08 -9.74
C TYR A 14 3.69 -5.19 -8.49
N VAL A 15 4.10 -5.70 -7.31
CA VAL A 15 4.11 -4.92 -6.06
C VAL A 15 5.05 -3.74 -6.18
N THR A 16 6.27 -3.98 -6.67
CA THR A 16 7.29 -2.95 -6.81
C THR A 16 6.85 -1.86 -7.79
N GLY A 17 6.25 -2.24 -8.92
CA GLY A 17 5.68 -1.29 -9.87
C GLY A 17 4.63 -0.40 -9.21
N PHE A 18 3.59 -0.99 -8.60
CA PHE A 18 2.54 -0.22 -7.93
C PHE A 18 3.08 0.66 -6.81
N MET A 19 4.03 0.14 -6.02
CA MET A 19 4.67 0.89 -4.94
C MET A 19 5.43 2.12 -5.46
N VAL A 20 6.23 1.97 -6.53
CA VAL A 20 6.96 3.09 -7.14
C VAL A 20 5.98 4.14 -7.69
N PHE A 21 4.96 3.71 -8.43
CA PHE A 21 3.93 4.62 -8.95
C PHE A 21 3.20 5.37 -7.83
N PHE A 22 2.80 4.67 -6.79
CA PHE A 22 2.19 5.27 -5.60
C PHE A 22 3.10 6.30 -4.96
N PHE A 23 4.37 5.97 -4.69
CA PHE A 23 5.30 6.91 -4.06
C PHE A 23 5.48 8.17 -4.91
N LEU A 24 5.63 8.02 -6.22
CA LEU A 24 5.76 9.16 -7.12
C LEU A 24 4.52 10.06 -7.07
N LEU A 25 3.33 9.49 -7.23
CA LEU A 25 2.07 10.24 -7.24
C LEU A 25 1.79 10.89 -5.88
N ALA A 26 1.94 10.14 -4.79
CA ALA A 26 1.71 10.66 -3.45
C ALA A 26 2.70 11.79 -3.10
N VAL A 27 3.99 11.65 -3.42
CA VAL A 27 4.95 12.73 -3.19
C VAL A 27 4.61 13.96 -4.03
N MET A 28 4.18 13.79 -5.29
CA MET A 28 3.78 14.91 -6.15
C MET A 28 2.49 15.60 -5.67
N GLU A 29 1.52 14.85 -5.15
CA GLU A 29 0.22 15.39 -4.73
C GLU A 29 0.27 16.06 -3.36
N GLN A 30 0.89 15.42 -2.36
CA GLN A 30 0.82 15.83 -0.96
C GLN A 30 2.18 16.11 -0.32
N GLY A 31 3.28 15.90 -1.05
CA GLY A 31 4.64 16.11 -0.57
C GLY A 31 5.19 14.98 0.30
N TRP A 32 6.49 15.07 0.59
CA TRP A 32 7.24 14.05 1.35
C TRP A 32 6.72 13.80 2.76
N PRO A 33 6.48 14.82 3.62
CA PRO A 33 6.11 14.55 5.02
C PRO A 33 4.78 13.81 5.14
N ARG A 34 3.80 14.19 4.31
CA ARG A 34 2.47 13.56 4.29
C ARG A 34 2.52 12.15 3.73
N THR A 35 3.31 11.93 2.68
CA THR A 35 3.52 10.59 2.12
C THR A 35 4.19 9.66 3.13
N PHE A 36 5.19 10.14 3.85
CA PHE A 36 5.83 9.34 4.88
C PHE A 36 4.86 8.98 6.02
N MET A 37 4.08 9.95 6.52
CA MET A 37 3.06 9.68 7.52
C MET A 37 1.99 8.70 7.01
N TRP A 38 1.58 8.80 5.74
CA TRP A 38 0.64 7.89 5.11
C TRP A 38 1.15 6.46 5.09
N VAL A 39 2.38 6.27 4.60
CA VAL A 39 3.02 4.95 4.53
C VAL A 39 3.18 4.38 5.93
N LEU A 40 3.70 5.16 6.88
CA LEU A 40 3.94 4.69 8.23
C LEU A 40 2.64 4.27 8.94
N SER A 41 1.58 5.09 8.88
CA SER A 41 0.32 4.78 9.55
C SER A 41 -0.37 3.57 8.93
N SER A 42 -0.48 3.52 7.60
CA SER A 42 -1.09 2.39 6.88
C SER A 42 -0.30 1.10 7.10
N TYR A 43 1.03 1.17 7.09
CA TYR A 43 1.89 0.02 7.34
C TYR A 43 1.70 -0.54 8.75
N LEU A 44 1.68 0.32 9.78
CA LEU A 44 1.49 -0.13 11.17
C LEU A 44 0.11 -0.75 11.39
N ILE A 45 -0.94 -0.17 10.79
CA ILE A 45 -2.30 -0.71 10.87
C ILE A 45 -2.38 -2.07 10.16
N ALA A 46 -1.82 -2.17 8.95
CA ALA A 46 -1.77 -3.42 8.21
C ALA A 46 -0.98 -4.49 8.98
N LEU A 47 0.19 -4.14 9.54
CA LEU A 47 1.00 -5.08 10.30
C LEU A 47 0.23 -5.61 11.52
N ALA A 48 -0.46 -4.73 12.24
CA ALA A 48 -1.28 -5.12 13.38
C ALA A 48 -2.46 -6.02 12.98
N ALA A 49 -3.10 -5.72 11.84
CA ALA A 49 -4.19 -6.53 11.31
C ALA A 49 -3.72 -7.92 10.87
N GLU A 50 -2.65 -7.99 10.08
CA GLU A 50 -2.04 -9.24 9.61
C GLU A 50 -1.53 -10.07 10.78
N TRP A 51 -0.81 -9.46 11.72
CA TRP A 51 -0.35 -10.12 12.94
C TRP A 51 -1.52 -10.60 13.80
N GLY A 52 -2.58 -9.83 13.90
CA GLY A 52 -3.82 -10.23 14.56
C GLY A 52 -4.45 -11.44 13.89
N SER A 53 -4.46 -11.49 12.56
CA SER A 53 -5.07 -12.57 11.80
C SER A 53 -4.32 -13.90 11.96
N ILE A 54 -2.99 -13.88 11.89
CA ILE A 54 -2.18 -15.10 12.02
C ILE A 54 -2.13 -15.65 13.46
N ASN A 55 -2.41 -14.83 14.48
CA ASN A 55 -2.34 -15.25 15.90
C ASN A 55 -3.72 -15.43 16.56
N HIS A 56 -4.71 -14.66 16.14
CA HIS A 56 -6.04 -14.59 16.76
C HIS A 56 -7.19 -14.71 15.76
N GLY A 57 -6.92 -14.77 14.45
CA GLY A 57 -7.94 -14.89 13.41
C GLY A 57 -8.75 -13.61 13.11
N ILE A 58 -8.33 -12.44 13.61
CA ILE A 58 -9.02 -11.15 13.43
C ILE A 58 -8.02 -10.12 12.89
N PRO A 59 -8.34 -9.33 11.84
CA PRO A 59 -9.66 -9.10 11.25
C PRO A 59 -10.00 -9.92 9.99
N PHE A 60 -9.03 -10.56 9.35
CA PHE A 60 -9.22 -11.20 8.04
C PHE A 60 -9.57 -12.69 8.12
N GLY A 61 -9.71 -13.23 9.33
CA GLY A 61 -9.92 -14.66 9.57
C GLY A 61 -8.63 -15.38 9.97
N ASP A 62 -8.76 -16.65 10.35
CA ASP A 62 -7.62 -17.50 10.68
C ASP A 62 -6.99 -18.05 9.39
N TYR A 63 -5.75 -17.67 9.10
CA TYR A 63 -4.94 -18.22 8.02
C TYR A 63 -3.47 -18.21 8.39
N SER A 64 -2.70 -18.96 7.61
CA SER A 64 -1.26 -19.05 7.77
C SER A 64 -0.59 -18.86 6.41
N TYR A 65 0.51 -18.10 6.39
CA TYR A 65 1.31 -17.98 5.19
C TYR A 65 2.07 -19.27 4.90
N HIS A 66 2.27 -19.54 3.60
CA HIS A 66 3.17 -20.60 3.15
C HIS A 66 4.63 -20.14 3.29
N TYR A 67 5.19 -20.30 4.49
CA TYR A 67 6.54 -19.83 4.82
C TYR A 67 7.65 -20.42 3.93
N GLU A 68 7.45 -21.61 3.37
CA GLU A 68 8.39 -22.22 2.40
C GLU A 68 8.58 -21.34 1.15
N ALA A 69 7.50 -20.74 0.65
CA ALA A 69 7.53 -19.84 -0.51
C ALA A 69 8.07 -18.43 -0.15
N LEU A 70 8.23 -18.14 1.13
CA LEU A 70 8.69 -16.86 1.68
C LEU A 70 10.12 -16.93 2.25
N ALA A 71 10.81 -18.06 2.10
CA ALA A 71 12.12 -18.30 2.72
C ALA A 71 13.18 -17.24 2.38
N GLN A 72 13.05 -16.59 1.22
CA GLN A 72 13.96 -15.56 0.73
C GLN A 72 13.39 -14.14 0.89
N ASP A 73 12.12 -14.02 1.25
CA ASP A 73 11.43 -12.75 1.39
C ASP A 73 11.67 -12.15 2.78
N LEU A 74 11.55 -10.82 2.86
CA LEU A 74 11.59 -10.13 4.14
C LEU A 74 10.28 -10.37 4.88
N VAL A 75 10.36 -10.97 6.07
CA VAL A 75 9.21 -11.23 6.95
C VAL A 75 9.41 -10.47 8.26
N ILE A 76 8.38 -9.74 8.69
CA ILE A 76 8.38 -8.93 9.92
C ILE A 76 7.22 -9.42 10.79
N ALA A 77 7.52 -9.85 12.02
CA ALA A 77 6.52 -10.39 12.96
C ALA A 77 5.66 -11.55 12.39
N GLY A 78 6.22 -12.36 11.48
CA GLY A 78 5.50 -13.46 10.82
C GLY A 78 4.71 -13.04 9.57
N VAL A 79 4.71 -11.75 9.24
CA VAL A 79 3.98 -11.17 8.10
C VAL A 79 4.97 -10.76 7.00
N PRO A 80 4.74 -11.10 5.73
CA PRO A 80 5.61 -10.67 4.63
C PRO A 80 5.59 -9.14 4.46
N PHE A 81 6.78 -8.54 4.31
CA PHE A 81 6.93 -7.09 4.17
C PHE A 81 6.16 -6.52 2.97
N PHE A 82 6.20 -7.21 1.83
CA PHE A 82 5.53 -6.78 0.61
C PHE A 82 4.00 -6.78 0.75
N ASP A 83 3.45 -7.60 1.64
CA ASP A 83 2.02 -7.67 1.88
C ASP A 83 1.57 -6.45 2.68
N THR A 84 2.24 -6.20 3.82
CA THR A 84 1.98 -5.04 4.67
C THR A 84 2.15 -3.71 3.95
N ILE A 85 3.23 -3.53 3.16
CA ILE A 85 3.46 -2.28 2.41
C ILE A 85 2.43 -2.08 1.30
N SER A 86 1.80 -3.15 0.82
CA SER A 86 0.80 -3.04 -0.24
C SER A 86 -0.46 -2.31 0.19
N PHE A 87 -0.82 -2.40 1.47
CA PHE A 87 -1.91 -1.62 2.05
C PHE A 87 -1.70 -0.10 1.95
N SER A 88 -0.44 0.37 1.95
CA SER A 88 -0.14 1.79 1.80
C SER A 88 -0.57 2.33 0.42
N PHE A 89 -0.24 1.62 -0.66
CA PHE A 89 -0.67 2.07 -2.00
C PHE A 89 -2.14 1.79 -2.26
N LEU A 90 -2.71 0.69 -1.74
CA LEU A 90 -4.13 0.39 -1.89
C LEU A 90 -5.02 1.41 -1.19
N SER A 91 -4.65 1.82 0.02
CA SER A 91 -5.36 2.87 0.76
C SER A 91 -5.27 4.22 0.06
N TYR A 92 -4.09 4.57 -0.50
CA TYR A 92 -3.92 5.79 -1.27
C TYR A 92 -4.77 5.79 -2.54
N VAL A 93 -4.73 4.71 -3.34
CA VAL A 93 -5.55 4.62 -4.56
C VAL A 93 -7.04 4.71 -4.22
N SER A 94 -7.49 4.03 -3.15
CA SER A 94 -8.87 4.11 -2.67
C SER A 94 -9.26 5.53 -2.27
N TYR A 95 -8.37 6.24 -1.58
CA TYR A 95 -8.56 7.63 -1.20
C TYR A 95 -8.63 8.55 -2.42
N SER A 96 -7.65 8.48 -3.33
CA SER A 96 -7.63 9.30 -4.56
C SER A 96 -8.86 9.03 -5.42
N PHE A 97 -9.32 7.79 -5.51
CA PHE A 97 -10.56 7.44 -6.21
C PHE A 97 -11.77 8.07 -5.52
N ALA A 98 -11.89 7.97 -4.20
CA ALA A 98 -12.97 8.60 -3.45
C ALA A 98 -12.99 10.12 -3.65
N VAL A 99 -11.82 10.79 -3.58
CA VAL A 99 -11.69 12.23 -3.85
C VAL A 99 -12.11 12.56 -5.28
N TYR A 100 -11.70 11.77 -6.26
CA TYR A 100 -12.09 11.95 -7.66
C TYR A 100 -13.62 11.91 -7.83
N PHE A 101 -14.30 10.89 -7.31
CA PHE A 101 -15.78 10.79 -7.41
C PHE A 101 -16.53 11.86 -6.62
N MET A 102 -15.97 12.33 -5.51
CA MET A 102 -16.62 13.35 -4.68
C MET A 102 -16.31 14.78 -5.14
N SER A 103 -15.32 14.98 -6.00
CA SER A 103 -14.97 16.30 -6.49
C SER A 103 -16.02 16.84 -7.48
N PRO A 104 -16.36 18.14 -7.43
CA PRO A 104 -17.24 18.76 -8.42
C PRO A 104 -16.47 18.89 -9.74
N LEU A 105 -16.50 17.83 -10.54
CA LEU A 105 -15.86 17.79 -11.86
C LEU A 105 -16.78 18.47 -12.87
N SER A 106 -16.28 19.52 -13.52
CA SER A 106 -16.93 20.11 -14.69
C SER A 106 -16.30 19.51 -15.94
N GLY A 107 -17.11 18.82 -16.75
CA GLY A 107 -16.65 18.17 -17.98
C GLY A 107 -16.57 19.17 -19.14
N HIS A 108 -15.40 19.27 -19.78
CA HIS A 108 -15.23 19.99 -21.04
C HIS A 108 -14.58 19.06 -22.08
N GLY A 109 -15.40 18.38 -22.89
CA GLY A 109 -14.92 17.41 -23.89
C GLY A 109 -14.27 16.17 -23.25
N LEU A 110 -13.04 15.83 -23.65
CA LEU A 110 -12.22 14.78 -23.01
C LEU A 110 -11.50 15.27 -21.74
N GLY A 111 -11.58 16.56 -21.42
CA GLY A 111 -10.96 17.15 -20.24
C GLY A 111 -11.94 17.28 -19.07
N LEU A 112 -11.45 16.99 -17.86
CA LEU A 112 -12.16 17.27 -16.61
C LEU A 112 -11.46 18.42 -15.90
N ILE A 113 -12.20 19.48 -15.61
CA ILE A 113 -11.71 20.62 -14.84
C ILE A 113 -12.35 20.54 -13.46
N ARG A 114 -11.54 20.57 -12.41
CA ARG A 114 -12.02 20.68 -11.04
C ARG A 114 -12.63 22.08 -10.88
N ASN A 115 -13.92 22.15 -10.54
CA ASN A 115 -14.57 23.43 -10.26
C ASN A 115 -14.17 23.87 -8.85
N ASP A 116 -13.21 24.78 -8.76
CA ASP A 116 -12.85 25.46 -7.54
C ASP A 116 -13.83 26.63 -7.32
N THR A 117 -15.06 26.34 -6.90
CA THR A 117 -16.02 27.36 -6.44
C THR A 117 -15.71 27.83 -5.04
#